data_AF-A0A956AYV3-F1
#
_entry.id   AF-A0A956AYV3-F1
#
_cell.length_a   1.000
_cell.length_b   1.000
_cell.length_c   1.000
_cell.angle_alpha   90.00
_cell.angle_beta   90.00
_cell.angle_gamma   90.00
#
_symmetry.space_group_name_H-M   'P 1'
#
loop_
_entity.id
_entity.type
_entity.pdbx_description
1 polymer ?
#
loop_
_entity_poly.entity_id
_entity_poly.type
_entity_poly.pdbx_seq_one_letter_code
_entity_poly.pdbx_strand_id
1 'polypeptide(L)'
;GVAMQLTNIARDVGEDAKVHRRVYLPQAWLAEVGQTPQGLLADPAFTPALGGLVARLLAEAEGYYRRANTGIGRLPWRCRFAIRAALLIYRDIGRVIARNGHDSVSQRAYTSLPRKLWLLSKALWAGVWTPRLDQSPPPAPVAVLVDPVGE
;
A
#
# COMPACT_ATOMS: atom_id res chain seq x y z
N GLY A 1 8.22 -3.80 5.65
CA GLY A 1 6.96 -4.55 5.79
C GLY A 1 5.76 -3.63 5.64
N VAL A 2 5.58 -2.72 6.60
CA VAL A 2 4.39 -1.83 6.72
C VAL A 2 3.92 -1.21 5.39
N ALA A 3 4.79 -0.52 4.65
CA ALA A 3 4.41 0.13 3.38
C ALA A 3 3.74 -0.84 2.39
N MET A 4 4.26 -2.07 2.31
CA MET A 4 3.73 -3.11 1.43
C MET A 4 2.37 -3.62 1.93
N GLN A 5 2.18 -3.73 3.25
CA GLN A 5 0.89 -4.12 3.82
C GLN A 5 -0.19 -3.06 3.56
N LEU A 6 0.12 -1.78 3.77
CA LEU A 6 -0.79 -0.68 3.44
C LEU A 6 -1.16 -0.66 1.94
N THR A 7 -0.19 -0.96 1.07
CA THR A 7 -0.44 -1.07 -0.37
C THR A 7 -1.31 -2.28 -0.72
N ASN A 8 -1.15 -3.42 -0.04
CA ASN A 8 -2.03 -4.58 -0.24
C ASN A 8 -3.46 -4.26 0.20
N ILE A 9 -3.64 -3.68 1.40
CA ILE A 9 -4.95 -3.24 1.90
C ILE A 9 -5.60 -2.27 0.89
N ALA A 10 -4.84 -1.29 0.40
CA ALA A 10 -5.33 -0.34 -0.60
C ALA A 10 -5.72 -1.02 -1.92
N ARG A 11 -4.98 -2.05 -2.37
CA ARG A 11 -5.23 -2.77 -3.63
C ARG A 11 -6.46 -3.68 -3.55
N ASP A 12 -6.67 -4.31 -2.40
CA ASP A 12 -7.54 -5.47 -2.26
C ASP A 12 -8.89 -5.17 -1.58
N VAL A 13 -9.24 -3.88 -1.35
CA VAL A 13 -10.49 -3.46 -0.67
C VAL A 13 -11.73 -4.21 -1.17
N GLY A 14 -11.95 -4.24 -2.49
CA GLY A 14 -13.11 -4.91 -3.09
C GLY A 14 -13.06 -6.43 -2.99
N GLU A 15 -11.90 -7.03 -3.18
CA GLU A 15 -11.71 -8.49 -3.11
C GLU A 15 -11.86 -8.99 -1.68
N ASP A 16 -11.28 -8.27 -0.71
CA ASP A 16 -11.42 -8.55 0.70
C ASP A 16 -12.90 -8.50 1.14
N ALA A 17 -13.64 -7.48 0.70
CA ALA A 17 -15.05 -7.35 1.04
C ALA A 17 -15.95 -8.39 0.33
N LYS A 18 -15.75 -8.61 -0.96
CA LYS A 18 -16.59 -9.49 -1.81
C LYS A 18 -16.31 -10.96 -1.59
N VAL A 19 -15.04 -11.35 -1.56
CA VAL A 19 -14.59 -12.76 -1.55
C VAL A 19 -14.28 -13.21 -0.14
N HIS A 20 -13.51 -12.41 0.62
CA HIS A 20 -13.01 -12.82 1.93
C HIS A 20 -13.91 -12.41 3.09
N ARG A 21 -14.96 -11.62 2.83
CA ARG A 21 -15.89 -11.09 3.84
C ARG A 21 -15.18 -10.32 4.95
N ARG A 22 -14.13 -9.57 4.59
CA ARG A 22 -13.28 -8.81 5.52
C ARG A 22 -13.14 -7.36 5.07
N VAL A 23 -12.92 -6.47 6.04
CA VAL A 23 -12.60 -5.06 5.82
C VAL A 23 -11.39 -4.69 6.65
N TYR A 24 -10.32 -4.25 5.97
CA TYR A 24 -9.07 -3.81 6.61
C TYR A 24 -8.89 -2.28 6.60
N LEU A 25 -9.88 -1.54 6.07
CA LEU A 25 -9.89 -0.08 6.19
C LEU A 25 -10.15 0.30 7.67
N PRO A 26 -9.42 1.28 8.22
CA PRO A 26 -9.64 1.74 9.58
C PRO A 26 -11.09 2.20 9.78
N GLN A 27 -11.74 1.69 10.83
CA GLN A 27 -13.14 1.98 11.13
C GLN A 27 -13.39 3.48 11.36
N ALA A 28 -12.47 4.16 12.05
CA ALA A 28 -12.55 5.61 12.25
C ALA A 28 -12.61 6.36 10.91
N TRP A 29 -11.84 5.93 9.90
CA TRP A 29 -11.84 6.58 8.59
C TRP A 29 -13.08 6.25 7.77
N LEU A 30 -13.63 5.04 7.91
CA LEU A 30 -14.92 4.71 7.32
C LEU A 30 -16.03 5.59 7.91
N ALA A 31 -16.03 5.78 9.23
CA ALA A 31 -16.99 6.64 9.91
C ALA A 31 -16.89 8.11 9.45
N GLU A 32 -15.68 8.63 9.20
CA GLU A 32 -15.46 9.98 8.64
C GLU A 32 -16.20 10.21 7.31
N VAL A 33 -16.40 9.16 6.52
CA VAL A 33 -17.10 9.22 5.22
C VAL A 33 -18.52 8.65 5.26
N GLY A 34 -19.07 8.42 6.47
CA GLY A 34 -20.42 7.87 6.66
C GLY A 34 -20.56 6.41 6.24
N GLN A 35 -19.45 5.66 6.17
CA GLN A 35 -19.44 4.24 5.83
C GLN A 35 -19.22 3.38 7.06
N THR A 36 -19.68 2.13 6.99
CA THR A 36 -19.43 1.11 8.02
C THR A 36 -18.81 -0.13 7.37
N PRO A 37 -18.01 -0.92 8.12
CA PRO A 37 -17.53 -2.20 7.64
C PRO A 37 -18.68 -3.11 7.17
N GLN A 38 -19.78 -3.16 7.92
CA GLN A 38 -20.95 -3.98 7.60
C GLN A 38 -21.63 -3.50 6.32
N GLY A 39 -21.75 -2.18 6.12
CA GLY A 39 -22.28 -1.60 4.89
C GLY A 39 -21.43 -1.95 3.67
N LEU A 40 -20.10 -1.81 3.81
CA LEU A 40 -19.16 -2.16 2.74
C LEU A 40 -19.17 -3.66 2.43
N LEU A 41 -19.42 -4.51 3.41
CA LEU A 41 -19.61 -5.95 3.22
C LEU A 41 -20.96 -6.27 2.57
N ALA A 42 -22.02 -5.55 2.90
CA ALA A 42 -23.35 -5.79 2.35
C ALA A 42 -23.43 -5.39 0.87
N ASP A 43 -22.88 -4.22 0.52
CA ASP A 43 -22.81 -3.70 -0.85
C ASP A 43 -21.42 -3.11 -1.13
N PRO A 44 -20.47 -3.95 -1.59
CA PRO A 44 -19.11 -3.50 -1.90
C PRO A 44 -19.08 -2.71 -3.22
N ALA A 45 -19.49 -1.44 -3.13
CA ALA A 45 -19.55 -0.49 -4.25
C ALA A 45 -18.49 0.62 -4.11
N PHE A 46 -17.90 1.00 -5.24
CA PHE A 46 -16.97 2.14 -5.26
C PHE A 46 -17.73 3.45 -5.02
N THR A 47 -17.13 4.32 -4.20
CA THR A 47 -17.55 5.72 -4.06
C THR A 47 -16.31 6.61 -4.09
N PRO A 48 -16.41 7.88 -4.55
CA PRO A 48 -15.30 8.83 -4.47
C PRO A 48 -14.76 9.00 -3.05
N ALA A 49 -15.61 8.88 -2.03
CA ALA A 49 -15.20 8.96 -0.63
C ALA A 49 -14.32 7.77 -0.21
N LEU A 50 -14.68 6.54 -0.61
CA LEU A 50 -13.81 5.35 -0.45
C LEU A 50 -12.50 5.50 -1.22
N GLY A 51 -12.54 6.05 -2.45
CA GLY A 51 -11.34 6.38 -3.22
C GLY A 51 -10.41 7.35 -2.47
N GLY A 52 -10.98 8.32 -1.74
CA GLY A 52 -10.24 9.21 -0.85
C GLY A 52 -9.52 8.48 0.29
N LEU A 53 -10.16 7.48 0.90
CA LEU A 53 -9.53 6.65 1.93
C LEU A 53 -8.39 5.79 1.37
N VAL A 54 -8.58 5.22 0.18
CA VAL A 54 -7.53 4.48 -0.55
C VAL A 54 -6.34 5.39 -0.87
N ALA A 55 -6.59 6.62 -1.33
CA ALA A 55 -5.54 7.62 -1.55
C ALA A 55 -4.78 7.96 -0.26
N ARG A 56 -5.49 8.11 0.86
CA ARG A 56 -4.89 8.34 2.19
C ARG A 56 -4.00 7.17 2.62
N LEU A 57 -4.43 5.93 2.43
CA LEU A 57 -3.60 4.74 2.69
C LEU A 57 -2.31 4.72 1.85
N LEU A 58 -2.40 5.07 0.56
CA LEU A 58 -1.23 5.14 -0.31
C LEU A 58 -0.27 6.27 0.09
N ALA A 59 -0.79 7.40 0.58
CA ALA A 59 0.02 8.48 1.11
C ALA A 59 0.79 8.05 2.37
N GLU A 60 0.15 7.31 3.28
CA GLU A 60 0.81 6.69 4.43
C GLU A 60 1.90 5.72 3.98
N ALA A 61 1.58 4.81 3.05
CA ALA A 61 2.53 3.85 2.49
C ALA A 61 3.76 4.54 1.87
N GLU A 62 3.55 5.65 1.16
CA GLU A 62 4.62 6.45 0.56
C GLU A 62 5.56 7.04 1.63
N GLY A 63 5.03 7.50 2.76
CA GLY A 63 5.84 7.91 3.92
C GLY A 63 6.76 6.79 4.42
N TYR A 64 6.23 5.57 4.54
CA TYR A 64 7.04 4.40 4.91
C TYR A 64 8.04 4.00 3.82
N TYR A 65 7.72 4.14 2.53
CA TYR A 65 8.65 3.86 1.44
C TYR A 65 9.85 4.81 1.45
N ARG A 66 9.63 6.11 1.66
CA ARG A 66 10.72 7.08 1.76
C ARG A 66 11.69 6.75 2.88
N ARG A 67 11.16 6.45 4.08
CA ARG A 67 11.96 6.01 5.24
C ARG A 67 12.70 4.70 4.97
N ALA A 68 12.01 3.70 4.39
CA ALA A 68 12.65 2.43 4.06
C ALA A 68 13.82 2.63 3.08
N ASN A 69 13.66 3.51 2.09
CA ASN A 69 14.69 3.75 1.08
C ASN A 69 16.01 4.29 1.67
N THR A 70 15.98 5.04 2.78
CA THR A 70 17.20 5.47 3.46
C THR A 70 17.92 4.29 4.12
N GLY A 71 17.17 3.35 4.71
CA GLY A 71 17.72 2.16 5.38
C GLY A 71 18.28 1.10 4.44
N ILE A 72 17.72 0.93 3.23
CA ILE A 72 18.12 -0.14 2.30
C ILE A 72 19.60 -0.05 1.91
N GLY A 73 20.17 1.16 1.88
CA GLY A 73 21.59 1.38 1.62
C GLY A 73 22.55 0.66 2.58
N ARG A 74 22.09 0.31 3.79
CA ARG A 74 22.91 -0.35 4.81
C ARG A 74 22.86 -1.88 4.77
N LEU A 75 22.02 -2.46 3.91
CA LEU A 75 21.89 -3.90 3.79
C LEU A 75 23.04 -4.51 2.96
N PRO A 76 23.40 -5.78 3.20
CA PRO A 76 24.26 -6.56 2.31
C PRO A 76 23.71 -6.52 0.88
N TRP A 77 24.60 -6.53 -0.11
CA TRP A 77 24.24 -6.24 -1.50
C TRP A 77 23.10 -7.13 -2.04
N ARG A 78 23.11 -8.44 -1.71
CA ARG A 78 22.07 -9.40 -2.14
C ARG A 78 20.70 -9.04 -1.55
N CYS A 79 20.65 -8.75 -0.25
CA CYS A 79 19.44 -8.35 0.46
C CYS A 79 18.93 -6.98 -0.02
N ARG A 80 19.86 -6.05 -0.27
CA ARG A 80 19.57 -4.71 -0.78
C ARG A 80 18.80 -4.78 -2.10
N PHE A 81 19.26 -5.61 -3.03
CA PHE A 81 18.60 -5.78 -4.31
C PHE A 81 17.16 -6.30 -4.14
N ALA A 82 16.98 -7.41 -3.42
CA ALA A 82 15.67 -8.01 -3.22
C ALA A 82 14.67 -7.04 -2.56
N ILE A 83 15.11 -6.31 -1.53
CA ILE A 83 14.25 -5.37 -0.81
C ILE A 83 13.94 -4.12 -1.66
N ARG A 84 14.91 -3.62 -2.45
CA ARG A 84 14.65 -2.53 -3.42
C ARG A 84 13.66 -2.96 -4.49
N ALA A 85 13.82 -4.15 -5.04
CA ALA A 85 12.90 -4.69 -6.03
C ALA A 85 11.47 -4.75 -5.49
N ALA A 86 11.30 -5.32 -4.29
CA ALA A 86 10.00 -5.38 -3.63
C ALA A 86 9.42 -3.99 -3.39
N LEU A 87 10.22 -3.04 -2.87
CA LEU A 87 9.80 -1.65 -2.68
C LEU A 87 9.29 -1.03 -3.98
N LEU A 88 10.03 -1.17 -5.07
CA LEU A 88 9.69 -0.57 -6.35
C LEU A 88 8.41 -1.18 -6.95
N ILE A 89 8.26 -2.51 -6.87
CA ILE A 89 7.08 -3.22 -7.38
C ILE A 89 5.83 -2.80 -6.63
N TYR A 90 5.86 -2.81 -5.30
CA TYR A 90 4.67 -2.45 -4.52
C TYR A 90 4.33 -0.97 -4.65
N ARG A 91 5.32 -0.08 -4.61
CA ARG A 91 5.07 1.35 -4.84
C ARG A 91 4.47 1.60 -6.23
N ASP A 92 4.80 0.78 -7.22
CA ASP A 92 4.23 0.87 -8.55
C ASP A 92 2.78 0.36 -8.62
N ILE A 93 2.40 -0.63 -7.82
CA ILE A 93 0.98 -1.01 -7.62
C ILE A 93 0.18 0.19 -7.13
N GLY A 94 0.69 0.93 -6.14
CA GLY A 94 0.05 2.17 -5.66
C GLY A 94 -0.17 3.20 -6.77
N ARG A 95 0.77 3.32 -7.71
CA ARG A 95 0.62 4.21 -8.89
C ARG A 95 -0.45 3.73 -9.87
N VAL A 96 -0.59 2.42 -10.04
CA VAL A 96 -1.68 1.85 -10.86
C VAL A 96 -3.02 2.15 -10.21
N ILE A 97 -3.15 1.93 -8.90
CA ILE A 97 -4.36 2.29 -8.14
C ILE A 97 -4.71 3.77 -8.32
N ALA A 98 -3.74 4.67 -8.18
CA ALA A 98 -3.96 6.10 -8.36
C ALA A 98 -4.42 6.48 -9.79
N ARG A 99 -3.85 5.84 -10.83
CA ARG A 99 -4.27 6.04 -12.23
C ARG A 99 -5.68 5.53 -12.50
N ASN A 100 -6.09 4.52 -11.76
CA ASN A 100 -7.42 3.93 -11.79
C ASN A 100 -8.45 4.75 -10.99
N GLY A 101 -8.15 6.01 -10.66
CA GLY A 101 -9.03 6.87 -9.88
C GLY A 101 -9.16 6.45 -8.41
N HIS A 102 -8.23 5.65 -7.91
CA HIS A 102 -8.29 5.00 -6.60
C HIS A 102 -9.47 4.01 -6.44
N ASP A 103 -10.10 3.62 -7.54
CA ASP A 103 -11.08 2.54 -7.51
C ASP A 103 -10.37 1.20 -7.32
N SER A 104 -10.41 0.71 -6.08
CA SER A 104 -9.94 -0.62 -5.68
C SER A 104 -11.08 -1.53 -5.23
N VAL A 105 -12.33 -1.12 -5.49
CA VAL A 105 -13.54 -1.87 -5.12
C VAL A 105 -14.11 -2.58 -6.34
N SER A 106 -14.22 -1.88 -7.47
CA SER A 106 -14.73 -2.43 -8.73
C SER A 106 -13.65 -3.18 -9.52
N GLN A 107 -12.41 -2.73 -9.40
CA GLN A 107 -11.28 -3.26 -10.16
C GLN A 107 -10.06 -3.46 -9.26
N ARG A 108 -9.34 -4.56 -9.47
CA ARG A 108 -8.08 -4.82 -8.79
C ARG A 108 -6.91 -4.28 -9.62
N ALA A 109 -5.99 -3.58 -8.97
CA ALA A 109 -4.79 -3.08 -9.65
C ALA A 109 -3.75 -4.19 -9.84
N TYR A 110 -3.30 -4.39 -11.08
CA TYR A 110 -2.23 -5.32 -11.44
C TYR A 110 -1.04 -4.59 -12.07
N THR A 111 0.17 -5.09 -11.81
CA THR A 111 1.37 -4.68 -12.55
C THR A 111 1.73 -5.73 -13.60
N SER A 112 1.91 -5.29 -14.84
CA SER A 112 2.25 -6.19 -15.96
C SER A 112 3.68 -6.73 -15.83
N LEU A 113 3.92 -7.92 -16.40
CA LEU A 113 5.24 -8.58 -16.35
C LEU A 113 6.38 -7.72 -16.92
N PRO A 114 6.23 -7.02 -18.07
CA PRO A 114 7.26 -6.13 -18.59
C PRO A 114 7.59 -4.98 -17.63
N ARG A 115 6.57 -4.45 -16.94
CA ARG A 115 6.76 -3.37 -15.97
C ARG A 115 7.51 -3.87 -14.73
N LYS A 116 7.22 -5.08 -14.25
CA LYS A 116 8.00 -5.72 -13.18
C LYS A 116 9.46 -5.90 -13.58
N LEU A 117 9.75 -6.36 -14.80
CA LEU A 117 11.12 -6.51 -15.32
C LEU A 117 11.88 -5.18 -15.38
N TRP A 118 11.23 -4.10 -15.82
CA TRP A 118 11.82 -2.76 -15.82
C TRP A 118 12.09 -2.22 -14.40
N LEU A 119 11.23 -2.52 -13.43
CA LEU A 119 11.48 -2.15 -12.03
C LEU A 119 12.66 -2.92 -11.43
N LEU A 120 12.82 -4.20 -11.80
CA LEU A 120 13.97 -5.00 -11.40
C LEU A 120 15.28 -4.45 -11.97
N SER A 121 15.31 -4.05 -13.24
CA SER A 121 16.51 -3.41 -13.82
C SER A 121 16.85 -2.10 -13.11
N LYS A 122 15.84 -1.27 -12.77
CA LYS A 122 16.05 -0.07 -11.94
C LYS A 122 16.62 -0.38 -10.55
N ALA A 123 16.17 -1.46 -9.90
CA ALA A 123 16.69 -1.86 -8.59
C ALA A 123 18.18 -2.24 -8.65
N LEU A 124 18.62 -2.86 -9.75
CA LEU A 124 20.03 -3.16 -10.01
C LEU A 124 20.87 -1.89 -10.18
N TRP A 125 20.36 -0.91 -10.95
CA TRP A 125 21.09 0.32 -11.30
C TRP A 125 21.18 1.34 -10.15
N ALA A 126 20.23 1.32 -9.20
CA ALA A 126 20.25 2.24 -8.05
C ALA A 126 21.39 1.96 -7.04
N GLY A 127 22.32 1.04 -7.33
CA GLY A 127 23.42 0.61 -6.47
C GLY A 127 24.39 1.70 -6.01
N VAL A 128 24.28 2.94 -6.48
CA VAL A 128 25.30 3.99 -6.29
C VAL A 128 24.88 5.10 -5.30
N TRP A 129 23.60 5.19 -4.92
CA TRP A 129 23.14 6.28 -4.03
C TRP A 129 22.61 5.77 -2.69
N THR A 130 23.24 6.22 -1.60
CA THR A 130 22.77 6.07 -0.22
C THR A 130 22.38 7.44 0.36
N PRO A 131 21.09 7.80 0.39
CA PRO A 131 20.66 9.01 1.09
C PRO A 131 20.86 8.85 2.61
N ARG A 132 20.99 9.98 3.34
CA ARG A 132 21.11 9.98 4.81
C ARG A 132 19.94 9.23 5.44
N LEU A 133 20.21 8.49 6.52
CA LEU A 133 19.17 7.82 7.28
C LEU A 133 18.17 8.82 7.85
N ASP A 134 16.89 8.57 7.60
CA ASP A 134 15.83 9.15 8.41
C ASP A 134 15.83 8.44 9.78
N GLN A 135 16.12 9.19 10.84
CA GLN A 135 16.15 8.70 12.23
C GLN A 135 14.87 9.05 13.00
N SER A 136 13.85 9.59 12.32
CA SER A 136 12.58 9.92 12.96
C SER A 136 11.99 8.68 13.66
N PRO A 137 11.37 8.84 14.85
CA PRO A 137 10.75 7.72 15.54
C PRO A 137 9.77 7.00 14.61
N PRO A 138 9.62 5.67 14.74
CA PRO A 138 8.63 4.95 13.96
C PRO A 138 7.26 5.61 14.20
N PRO A 139 6.49 5.92 13.14
CA PRO A 139 5.13 6.43 13.32
C PRO A 139 4.32 5.45 14.17
N ALA A 140 3.25 5.96 14.80
CA ALA A 140 2.36 5.19 15.65
C ALA A 140 2.03 3.82 15.01
N PRO A 141 2.00 2.74 15.80
CA PRO A 141 1.87 1.39 15.28
C PRO A 141 0.66 1.28 14.36
N VAL A 142 0.85 0.62 13.22
CA VAL A 142 -0.19 0.33 12.22
C VAL A 142 -1.41 -0.38 12.82
N ALA A 143 -1.26 -0.97 14.01
CA ALA A 143 -2.36 -1.48 14.83
C ALA A 143 -3.47 -0.44 15.06
N VAL A 144 -3.15 0.87 15.10
CA VAL A 144 -4.14 1.95 15.22
C VAL A 144 -4.89 2.21 13.91
N LEU A 145 -4.38 1.71 12.77
CA LEU A 145 -4.92 1.95 11.42
C LEU A 145 -5.67 0.75 10.84
N VAL A 146 -5.61 -0.43 11.45
CA VAL A 146 -6.17 -1.66 10.87
C VAL A 146 -6.76 -2.49 12.01
N ASP A 147 -7.94 -2.10 12.49
CA ASP A 147 -8.76 -2.98 13.32
C ASP A 147 -9.57 -3.90 12.38
N PRO A 148 -9.25 -5.20 12.27
CA PRO A 148 -10.08 -6.11 11.51
C PRO A 148 -11.42 -6.28 12.23
N VAL A 149 -12.53 -6.09 11.50
CA VAL A 149 -13.85 -6.52 11.97
C VAL A 149 -14.12 -7.91 11.41
N GLY A 150 -14.23 -8.88 12.30
CA GLY A 150 -14.60 -10.26 12.02
C GLY A 150 -14.17 -11.13 13.21
N GLU A 151 -15.14 -11.42 14.08
CA GLU A 151 -15.15 -12.33 15.25
C GLU A 151 -13.81 -12.75 15.88
#